data_AF-A0A2P5YT43-F1
#
_entry.id   AF-A0A2P5YT43-F1
#
_cell.length_a   1.000
_cell.length_b   1.000
_cell.length_c   1.000
_cell.angle_alpha   90.00
_cell.angle_beta   90.00
_cell.angle_gamma   90.00
#
_symmetry.space_group_name_H-M   'P 1'
#
loop_
_entity.id
_entity.type
_entity.pdbx_description
1 polymer ?
#
loop_
_entity_poly.entity_id
_entity_poly.type
_entity_poly.pdbx_seq_one_letter_code
_entity_poly.pdbx_strand_id
1 'polypeptide(L)'
;MEVERVQEIANFSKETIPEEFIRTTYEQPALTTVQGTVLEVPVIDLSDPDEEKVVRAIVDASSNWGMFQVVNHGIPHETVRKLKEVGKAFFELPPQEKEAYAKSPGSQSIEGYGTKLQREIEGKKAWVDHLFHKIWPPSEINYQFWPKNPPSYRKNNEEYAKHMHGVVDKLFRCLSLGLGLEGNEMKEAMGGDNMVYLLKINYYPQCPQADLALGVPAHTDMSAITILVPNDVQGLQACKDDHWYDVEYIPNALIVHIGDQIEIVSNGKYKSVLHRAKVNKEKTRISWPVFVEPPSDLEVGPHPKLVNEANPPKFKSKKYSQYCFCKLNKTPQ
;
A
#
# COMPACT_ATOMS: atom_id res chain seq x y z
N MET A 1 0.27 30.12 3.10
CA MET A 1 -1.00 29.49 3.51
C MET A 1 -0.64 28.30 4.38
N GLU A 2 -1.27 28.22 5.54
CA GLU A 2 -1.17 27.07 6.44
C GLU A 2 -1.70 25.82 5.71
N VAL A 3 -1.06 24.66 5.90
CA VAL A 3 -1.49 23.42 5.24
C VAL A 3 -2.62 22.83 6.08
N GLU A 4 -3.86 23.02 5.64
CA GLU A 4 -5.03 22.43 6.32
C GLU A 4 -5.01 20.89 6.23
N ARG A 5 -5.18 20.23 7.38
CA ARG A 5 -5.23 18.76 7.49
C ARG A 5 -6.66 18.28 7.33
N VAL A 6 -6.86 17.12 6.69
CA VAL A 6 -8.22 16.60 6.48
C VAL A 6 -8.91 16.31 7.80
N GLN A 7 -8.18 15.83 8.81
CA GLN A 7 -8.71 15.60 10.15
C GLN A 7 -9.25 16.88 10.79
N GLU A 8 -8.61 18.03 10.54
CA GLU A 8 -9.09 19.32 11.05
C GLU A 8 -10.31 19.79 10.27
N ILE A 9 -10.27 19.70 8.93
CA ILE A 9 -11.41 20.02 8.06
C ILE A 9 -12.64 19.21 8.47
N ALA A 10 -12.49 17.90 8.70
CA ALA A 10 -13.57 17.02 9.11
C ALA A 10 -14.22 17.41 10.46
N ASN A 11 -13.48 18.06 11.37
CA ASN A 11 -14.03 18.54 12.64
C ASN A 11 -14.92 19.78 12.47
N PHE A 12 -14.67 20.60 11.44
CA PHE A 12 -15.45 21.82 11.17
C PHE A 12 -16.58 21.60 10.15
N SER A 13 -16.36 20.72 9.18
CA SER A 13 -17.31 20.40 8.09
C SER A 13 -18.28 19.28 8.48
N LYS A 14 -19.46 19.65 9.00
CA LYS A 14 -20.46 18.67 9.47
C LYS A 14 -21.44 18.15 8.41
N GLU A 15 -21.70 18.93 7.36
CA GLU A 15 -22.72 18.61 6.35
C GLU A 15 -22.15 18.51 4.93
N THR A 16 -21.19 19.38 4.60
CA THR A 16 -20.61 19.47 3.26
C THR A 16 -19.10 19.39 3.30
N ILE A 17 -18.50 18.87 2.22
CA ILE A 17 -17.05 18.86 2.03
C ILE A 17 -16.63 19.97 1.05
N PRO A 18 -15.40 20.52 1.16
CA PRO A 18 -14.88 21.46 0.17
C PRO A 18 -14.81 20.87 -1.24
N GLU A 19 -14.98 21.71 -2.26
CA GLU A 19 -15.13 21.30 -3.67
C GLU A 19 -13.90 20.55 -4.20
N GLU A 20 -12.72 20.84 -3.68
CA GLU A 20 -11.51 20.10 -4.05
C GLU A 20 -11.57 18.61 -3.67
N PHE A 21 -12.37 18.21 -2.68
CA PHE A 21 -12.50 16.80 -2.29
C PHE A 21 -13.55 16.04 -3.12
N ILE A 22 -14.49 16.78 -3.75
CA ILE A 22 -15.55 16.22 -4.59
C ILE A 22 -14.94 15.66 -5.88
N ARG A 23 -15.09 14.36 -6.09
CA ARG A 23 -14.58 13.63 -7.26
C ARG A 23 -15.40 13.91 -8.51
N THR A 24 -14.79 13.67 -9.68
CA THR A 24 -15.52 13.66 -10.95
C THR A 24 -16.57 12.54 -10.94
N THR A 25 -17.62 12.67 -11.76
CA THR A 25 -18.70 11.66 -11.81
C THR A 25 -18.20 10.24 -12.09
N TYR A 26 -17.13 10.10 -12.88
CA TYR A 26 -16.50 8.82 -13.22
C TYR A 26 -15.62 8.23 -12.11
N GLU A 27 -15.42 8.96 -11.00
CA GLU A 27 -14.61 8.53 -9.86
C GLU A 27 -15.44 8.46 -8.55
N GLN A 28 -16.65 9.02 -8.52
CA GLN A 28 -17.49 9.05 -7.32
C GLN A 28 -17.91 7.64 -6.89
N PRO A 29 -17.64 7.24 -5.63
CA PRO A 29 -18.03 5.92 -5.11
C PRO A 29 -19.49 5.56 -5.32
N ALA A 30 -20.42 6.51 -5.17
CA ALA A 30 -21.85 6.24 -5.33
C ALA A 30 -22.25 5.82 -6.75
N LEU A 31 -21.54 6.30 -7.77
CA LEU A 31 -21.86 6.03 -9.18
C LEU A 31 -21.07 4.85 -9.74
N THR A 32 -19.90 4.55 -9.15
CA THR A 32 -18.92 3.64 -9.74
C THR A 32 -18.77 2.33 -8.98
N THR A 33 -19.18 2.27 -7.71
CA THR A 33 -19.13 1.05 -6.90
C THR A 33 -20.29 0.13 -7.27
N VAL A 34 -19.97 -1.14 -7.53
CA VAL A 34 -20.98 -2.19 -7.68
C VAL A 34 -21.69 -2.39 -6.34
N GLN A 35 -23.01 -2.18 -6.33
CA GLN A 35 -23.84 -2.30 -5.13
C GLN A 35 -24.30 -3.74 -4.91
N GLY A 36 -24.42 -4.15 -3.63
CA GLY A 36 -24.97 -5.45 -3.25
C GLY A 36 -24.08 -6.66 -3.58
N THR A 37 -22.86 -6.44 -4.06
CA THR A 37 -21.86 -7.49 -4.32
C THR A 37 -20.55 -7.09 -3.67
N VAL A 38 -20.03 -7.97 -2.80
CA VAL A 38 -18.72 -7.81 -2.17
C VAL A 38 -17.77 -8.81 -2.82
N LEU A 39 -16.54 -8.36 -3.07
CA LEU A 39 -15.52 -9.18 -3.71
C LEU A 39 -14.77 -9.99 -2.66
N GLU A 40 -14.97 -11.29 -2.70
CA GLU A 40 -14.12 -12.23 -1.98
C GLU A 40 -12.81 -12.41 -2.74
N VAL A 41 -11.79 -11.66 -2.34
CA VAL A 41 -10.42 -11.90 -2.83
C VAL A 41 -9.91 -13.23 -2.28
N PRO A 42 -9.03 -13.95 -3.02
CA PRO A 42 -8.50 -15.23 -2.56
C PRO A 42 -7.90 -15.15 -1.15
N VAL A 43 -8.13 -16.19 -0.34
CA VAL A 43 -7.60 -16.32 1.02
C VAL A 43 -6.60 -17.46 1.05
N ILE A 44 -5.39 -17.17 1.52
CA ILE A 44 -4.27 -18.11 1.47
C ILE A 44 -3.73 -18.34 2.88
N ASP A 45 -3.73 -19.61 3.30
CA ASP A 45 -3.11 -20.04 4.55
C ASP A 45 -1.59 -20.20 4.34
N LEU A 46 -0.80 -19.28 4.89
CA LEU A 46 0.66 -19.35 4.81
C LEU A 46 1.27 -20.36 5.77
N SER A 47 0.51 -21.07 6.60
CA SER A 47 1.01 -22.14 7.45
C SER A 47 0.79 -23.54 6.89
N ASP A 48 0.11 -23.65 5.73
CA ASP A 48 -0.14 -24.94 5.10
C ASP A 48 1.20 -25.68 4.83
N PRO A 49 1.34 -26.94 5.29
CA PRO A 49 2.57 -27.71 5.13
C PRO A 49 2.86 -28.12 3.69
N ASP A 50 1.85 -28.10 2.81
CA ASP A 50 2.00 -28.36 1.37
C ASP A 50 2.47 -27.07 0.66
N GLU A 51 3.79 -26.92 0.50
CA GLU A 51 4.39 -25.77 -0.18
C GLU A 51 3.86 -25.62 -1.62
N GLU A 52 3.67 -26.72 -2.36
CA GLU A 52 3.19 -26.66 -3.75
C GLU A 52 1.75 -26.14 -3.83
N LYS A 53 0.91 -26.47 -2.86
CA LYS A 53 -0.44 -25.91 -2.75
C LYS A 53 -0.40 -24.41 -2.46
N VAL A 54 0.45 -23.96 -1.54
CA VAL A 54 0.61 -22.53 -1.23
C VAL A 54 1.13 -21.76 -2.45
N VAL A 55 2.13 -22.31 -3.15
CA VAL A 55 2.69 -21.74 -4.38
C VAL A 55 1.58 -21.58 -5.43
N ARG A 56 0.81 -22.63 -5.71
CA ARG A 56 -0.29 -22.56 -6.70
C ARG A 56 -1.33 -21.51 -6.34
N ALA A 57 -1.76 -21.46 -5.07
CA ALA A 57 -2.74 -20.46 -4.62
C ALA A 57 -2.22 -19.02 -4.80
N ILE A 58 -0.95 -18.76 -4.47
CA ILE A 58 -0.33 -17.45 -4.64
C ILE A 58 -0.20 -17.11 -6.13
N VAL A 59 0.20 -18.06 -6.97
CA VAL A 59 0.30 -17.88 -8.42
C VAL A 59 -1.05 -17.51 -9.01
N ASP A 60 -2.08 -18.30 -8.71
CA ASP A 60 -3.42 -18.10 -9.25
C ASP A 60 -3.99 -16.75 -8.81
N ALA A 61 -3.82 -16.38 -7.54
CA ALA A 61 -4.22 -15.07 -7.05
C ALA A 61 -3.42 -13.93 -7.71
N SER A 62 -2.10 -14.07 -7.82
CA SER A 62 -1.22 -13.03 -8.39
C SER A 62 -1.43 -12.82 -9.89
N SER A 63 -1.74 -13.89 -10.63
CA SER A 63 -1.98 -13.83 -12.09
C SER A 63 -3.38 -13.38 -12.47
N ASN A 64 -4.41 -13.74 -11.68
CA ASN A 64 -5.80 -13.46 -12.04
C ASN A 64 -6.40 -12.28 -11.27
N TRP A 65 -5.84 -11.92 -10.11
CA TRP A 65 -6.37 -10.85 -9.25
C TRP A 65 -5.36 -9.75 -8.98
N GLY A 66 -4.09 -10.10 -8.73
CA GLY A 66 -3.10 -9.15 -8.22
C GLY A 66 -3.35 -8.72 -6.76
N MET A 67 -4.35 -9.32 -6.09
CA MET A 67 -4.73 -9.06 -4.72
C MET A 67 -5.18 -10.36 -4.04
N PHE A 68 -4.79 -10.56 -2.78
CA PHE A 68 -5.26 -11.65 -1.94
C PHE A 68 -5.10 -11.32 -0.46
N GLN A 69 -5.71 -12.11 0.41
CA GLN A 69 -5.53 -12.06 1.84
C GLN A 69 -4.74 -13.27 2.32
N VAL A 70 -3.82 -13.06 3.26
CA VAL A 70 -3.07 -14.14 3.89
C VAL A 70 -3.45 -14.28 5.36
N VAL A 71 -3.68 -15.53 5.79
CA VAL A 71 -3.91 -15.91 7.18
C VAL A 71 -2.77 -16.82 7.65
N ASN A 72 -2.65 -17.00 8.98
CA ASN A 72 -1.59 -17.81 9.59
C ASN A 72 -0.18 -17.44 9.07
N HIS A 73 0.04 -16.15 8.80
CA HIS A 73 1.26 -15.58 8.22
C HIS A 73 2.46 -15.51 9.18
N GLY A 74 2.31 -15.99 10.43
CA GLY A 74 3.41 -16.08 11.41
C GLY A 74 3.76 -14.78 12.13
N ILE A 75 3.08 -13.66 11.82
CA ILE A 75 3.21 -12.43 12.64
C ILE A 75 2.29 -12.57 13.85
N PRO A 76 2.78 -12.44 15.10
CA PRO A 76 1.93 -12.54 16.28
C PRO A 76 0.81 -11.50 16.27
N HIS A 77 -0.42 -11.91 16.59
CA HIS A 77 -1.58 -11.01 16.71
C HIS A 77 -1.29 -9.80 17.61
N GLU A 78 -0.56 -10.05 18.69
CA GLU A 78 -0.12 -9.05 19.65
C GLU A 78 0.74 -7.94 19.02
N THR A 79 1.64 -8.30 18.10
CA THR A 79 2.50 -7.37 17.36
C THR A 79 1.66 -6.48 16.45
N VAL A 80 0.72 -7.07 15.70
CA VAL A 80 -0.21 -6.32 14.83
C VAL A 80 -1.11 -5.40 15.65
N ARG A 81 -1.64 -5.88 16.78
CA ARG A 81 -2.45 -5.07 17.70
C ARG A 81 -1.69 -3.85 18.21
N LYS A 82 -0.47 -4.04 18.71
CA LYS A 82 0.39 -2.95 19.19
C LYS A 82 0.77 -1.96 18.10
N LEU A 83 1.05 -2.43 16.88
CA LEU A 83 1.27 -1.56 15.70
C LEU A 83 0.05 -0.65 15.47
N LYS A 84 -1.16 -1.23 15.48
CA LYS A 84 -2.41 -0.48 15.31
C LYS A 84 -2.61 0.53 16.44
N GLU A 85 -2.36 0.15 17.68
CA GLU A 85 -2.50 1.03 18.85
C GLU A 85 -1.56 2.22 18.80
N VAL A 86 -0.27 2.03 18.54
CA VAL A 86 0.68 3.16 18.50
C VAL A 86 0.45 4.07 17.30
N GLY A 87 0.04 3.51 16.15
CA GLY A 87 -0.32 4.31 14.98
C GLY A 87 -1.58 5.14 15.21
N LYS A 88 -2.61 4.54 15.82
CA LYS A 88 -3.83 5.24 16.19
C LYS A 88 -3.56 6.35 17.20
N ALA A 89 -2.80 6.04 18.26
CA ALA A 89 -2.45 7.00 19.30
C ALA A 89 -1.71 8.23 18.74
N PHE A 90 -0.84 8.05 17.73
CA PHE A 90 -0.20 9.18 17.04
C PHE A 90 -1.23 10.13 16.41
N PHE A 91 -2.25 9.62 15.71
CA PHE A 91 -3.26 10.47 15.07
C PHE A 91 -4.24 11.11 16.06
N GLU A 92 -4.34 10.58 17.27
CA GLU A 92 -5.11 11.15 18.38
C GLU A 92 -4.36 12.26 19.14
N LEU A 93 -3.07 12.49 18.83
CA LEU A 93 -2.30 13.60 19.40
C LEU A 93 -2.83 14.97 18.94
N PRO A 94 -2.56 16.03 19.73
CA PRO A 94 -2.78 17.41 19.30
C PRO A 94 -2.11 17.72 17.95
N PRO A 95 -2.72 18.56 17.09
CA PRO A 95 -2.17 18.89 15.78
C PRO A 95 -0.71 19.35 15.83
N GLN A 96 -0.36 20.20 16.80
CA GLN A 96 1.00 20.75 16.96
C GLN A 96 2.06 19.66 17.19
N GLU A 97 1.70 18.56 17.87
CA GLU A 97 2.61 17.43 18.07
C GLU A 97 2.80 16.62 16.78
N LYS A 98 1.74 16.47 15.96
CA LYS A 98 1.83 15.78 14.67
C LYS A 98 2.61 16.59 13.64
N GLU A 99 2.44 17.91 13.64
CA GLU A 99 3.17 18.84 12.77
C GLU A 99 4.69 18.81 12.99
N ALA A 100 5.16 18.42 14.17
CA ALA A 100 6.59 18.23 14.43
C ALA A 100 7.24 17.17 13.53
N TYR A 101 6.44 16.28 12.94
CA TYR A 101 6.89 15.25 12.00
C TYR A 101 6.54 15.58 10.55
N ALA A 102 5.98 16.77 10.28
CA ALA A 102 5.56 17.14 8.94
C ALA A 102 6.73 17.28 7.97
N LYS A 103 6.45 17.03 6.68
CA LYS A 103 7.40 17.29 5.60
C LYS A 103 7.73 18.78 5.56
N SER A 104 9.01 19.12 5.68
CA SER A 104 9.46 20.51 5.49
C SER A 104 9.06 21.00 4.10
N PRO A 105 8.57 22.25 3.94
CA PRO A 105 8.28 22.82 2.63
C PRO A 105 9.50 22.74 1.70
N GLY A 106 9.31 22.22 0.49
CA GLY A 106 10.39 22.04 -0.49
C GLY A 106 11.32 20.85 -0.25
N SER A 107 11.08 20.05 0.81
CA SER A 107 11.80 18.79 1.02
C SER A 107 11.52 17.81 -0.13
N GLN A 108 12.58 17.17 -0.62
CA GLN A 108 12.47 16.04 -1.55
C GLN A 108 12.14 14.73 -0.83
N SER A 109 12.18 14.71 0.51
CA SER A 109 11.83 13.51 1.28
C SER A 109 10.35 13.18 1.13
N ILE A 110 10.09 11.89 0.93
CA ILE A 110 8.73 11.32 0.92
C ILE A 110 8.23 11.04 2.34
N GLU A 111 9.11 11.08 3.34
CA GLU A 111 8.81 10.73 4.73
C GLU A 111 8.25 11.92 5.53
N GLY A 112 7.44 11.62 6.53
CA GLY A 112 6.83 12.58 7.45
C GLY A 112 5.29 12.59 7.41
N TYR A 113 4.73 13.41 8.28
CA TYR A 113 3.31 13.68 8.39
C TYR A 113 2.84 14.60 7.25
N GLY A 114 1.73 14.23 6.62
CA GLY A 114 1.31 14.76 5.33
C GLY A 114 -0.18 14.63 5.13
N THR A 115 -0.73 15.44 4.24
CA THR A 115 -2.13 15.32 3.78
C THR A 115 -2.16 15.13 2.26
N LYS A 116 -1.33 15.89 1.56
CA LYS A 116 -1.17 15.81 0.11
C LYS A 116 -0.55 14.47 -0.31
N LEU A 117 -1.24 13.79 -1.22
CA LEU A 117 -0.60 12.77 -2.04
C LEU A 117 0.38 13.45 -3.00
N GLN A 118 1.43 12.74 -3.44
CA GLN A 118 2.57 13.33 -4.16
C GLN A 118 2.16 14.18 -5.37
N ARG A 119 1.04 13.85 -6.05
CA ARG A 119 0.37 14.75 -6.99
C ARG A 119 -1.14 14.57 -6.99
N GLU A 120 -1.83 15.64 -6.67
CA GLU A 120 -3.26 15.85 -6.83
C GLU A 120 -3.50 16.51 -8.18
N ILE A 121 -4.30 15.87 -9.04
CA ILE A 121 -4.54 16.32 -10.42
C ILE A 121 -5.71 17.31 -10.40
N GLU A 122 -5.63 18.35 -11.23
CA GLU A 122 -6.73 19.31 -11.41
C GLU A 122 -7.22 19.98 -10.11
N GLY A 123 -6.31 20.11 -9.13
CA GLY A 123 -6.63 20.72 -7.84
C GLY A 123 -7.51 19.85 -6.92
N LYS A 124 -7.74 18.56 -7.25
CA LYS A 124 -8.57 17.65 -6.45
C LYS A 124 -7.79 16.98 -5.31
N LYS A 125 -8.27 17.13 -4.07
CA LYS A 125 -7.62 16.64 -2.85
C LYS A 125 -8.20 15.34 -2.30
N ALA A 126 -7.35 14.44 -1.85
CA ALA A 126 -7.77 13.17 -1.25
C ALA A 126 -8.18 13.34 0.22
N TRP A 127 -9.21 12.63 0.68
CA TRP A 127 -9.72 12.72 2.06
C TRP A 127 -8.91 11.84 3.02
N VAL A 128 -7.62 12.18 3.20
CA VAL A 128 -6.68 11.40 3.99
C VAL A 128 -5.58 12.27 4.59
N ASP A 129 -5.21 12.00 5.82
CA ASP A 129 -3.91 12.38 6.38
C ASP A 129 -3.03 11.13 6.51
N HIS A 130 -1.71 11.28 6.48
CA HIS A 130 -0.80 10.16 6.55
C HIS A 130 0.48 10.47 7.31
N LEU A 131 1.07 9.44 7.91
CA LEU A 131 2.45 9.42 8.36
C LEU A 131 3.20 8.38 7.54
N PHE A 132 4.24 8.78 6.82
CA PHE A 132 5.02 7.89 5.96
C PHE A 132 6.48 7.86 6.39
N HIS A 133 7.07 6.68 6.58
CA HIS A 133 8.49 6.57 6.96
C HIS A 133 9.03 5.18 6.63
N LYS A 134 10.34 5.10 6.43
CA LYS A 134 11.06 3.84 6.24
C LYS A 134 11.15 3.07 7.56
N ILE A 135 10.92 1.76 7.47
CA ILE A 135 11.05 0.80 8.58
C ILE A 135 12.13 -0.25 8.34
N TRP A 136 12.69 -0.32 7.12
CA TRP A 136 13.80 -1.20 6.76
C TRP A 136 14.51 -0.70 5.49
N PRO A 137 15.82 -0.94 5.32
CA PRO A 137 16.77 -1.50 6.30
C PRO A 137 17.15 -0.49 7.39
N PRO A 138 17.73 -0.91 8.53
CA PRO A 138 18.09 -0.02 9.63
C PRO A 138 19.00 1.16 9.23
N SER A 139 19.84 0.96 8.22
CA SER A 139 20.73 1.99 7.66
C SER A 139 20.00 3.12 6.92
N GLU A 140 18.76 2.87 6.48
CA GLU A 140 17.93 3.79 5.72
C GLU A 140 16.85 4.46 6.59
N ILE A 141 16.70 4.06 7.85
CA ILE A 141 15.68 4.59 8.75
C ILE A 141 16.07 5.99 9.23
N ASN A 142 15.21 6.96 8.95
CA ASN A 142 15.32 8.30 9.48
C ASN A 142 14.38 8.50 10.68
N TYR A 143 14.90 8.31 11.89
CA TYR A 143 14.14 8.42 13.14
C TYR A 143 13.57 9.82 13.42
N GLN A 144 13.96 10.86 12.66
CA GLN A 144 13.34 12.19 12.82
C GLN A 144 11.84 12.17 12.46
N PHE A 145 11.43 11.27 11.57
CA PHE A 145 10.03 11.11 11.15
C PHE A 145 9.26 10.07 11.98
N TRP A 146 9.91 9.49 12.99
CA TRP A 146 9.28 8.51 13.87
C TRP A 146 8.71 9.20 15.11
N PRO A 147 7.40 9.07 15.37
CA PRO A 147 6.76 9.57 16.58
C PRO A 147 7.50 9.18 17.86
N LYS A 148 7.80 10.19 18.68
CA LYS A 148 8.27 10.03 20.06
C LYS A 148 7.11 9.77 21.03
N ASN A 149 5.90 10.17 20.65
CA ASN A 149 4.66 9.93 21.38
C ASN A 149 3.73 9.08 20.49
N PRO A 150 3.23 7.92 20.96
CA PRO A 150 3.57 7.29 22.24
C PRO A 150 5.05 6.81 22.26
N PRO A 151 5.72 6.77 23.43
CA PRO A 151 7.13 6.32 23.54
C PRO A 151 7.39 4.90 23.02
N SER A 152 6.34 4.08 22.98
CA SER A 152 6.37 2.72 22.47
C SER A 152 6.28 2.61 20.95
N TYR A 153 6.08 3.72 20.22
CA TYR A 153 5.94 3.72 18.75
C TYR A 153 7.12 3.03 18.08
N ARG A 154 8.35 3.47 18.41
CA ARG A 154 9.56 2.93 17.81
C ARG A 154 9.71 1.43 18.02
N LYS A 155 9.66 0.99 19.29
CA LYS A 155 9.81 -0.43 19.65
C LYS A 155 8.81 -1.31 18.92
N ASN A 156 7.55 -0.90 18.82
CA ASN A 156 6.50 -1.70 18.18
C ASN A 156 6.64 -1.74 16.65
N ASN A 157 7.10 -0.66 16.02
CA ASN A 157 7.36 -0.64 14.57
C ASN A 157 8.59 -1.49 14.21
N GLU A 158 9.67 -1.40 14.99
CA GLU A 158 10.87 -2.25 14.81
C GLU A 158 10.51 -3.73 15.00
N GLU A 159 9.69 -4.06 15.99
CA GLU A 159 9.26 -5.45 16.21
C GLU A 159 8.38 -5.97 15.06
N TYR A 160 7.45 -5.15 14.56
CA TYR A 160 6.66 -5.50 13.40
C TYR A 160 7.53 -5.73 12.16
N ALA A 161 8.50 -4.84 11.90
CA ALA A 161 9.42 -4.95 10.77
C ALA A 161 10.22 -6.28 10.78
N LYS A 162 10.65 -6.75 11.95
CA LYS A 162 11.34 -8.05 12.07
C LYS A 162 10.49 -9.22 11.58
N HIS A 163 9.22 -9.27 11.99
CA HIS A 163 8.31 -10.34 11.60
C HIS A 163 7.91 -10.26 10.12
N MET A 164 7.88 -9.05 9.56
CA MET A 164 7.57 -8.82 8.15
C MET A 164 8.53 -9.55 7.20
N HIS A 165 9.80 -9.70 7.55
CA HIS A 165 10.77 -10.43 6.72
C HIS A 165 10.32 -11.85 6.39
N GLY A 166 9.82 -12.59 7.39
CA GLY A 166 9.35 -13.97 7.16
C GLY A 166 8.18 -14.04 6.17
N VAL A 167 7.27 -13.05 6.21
CA VAL A 167 6.15 -12.97 5.26
C VAL A 167 6.67 -12.62 3.87
N VAL A 168 7.52 -11.60 3.76
CA VAL A 168 8.11 -11.16 2.49
C VAL A 168 8.89 -12.30 1.84
N ASP A 169 9.80 -12.95 2.56
CA ASP A 169 10.61 -14.05 2.04
C ASP A 169 9.74 -15.21 1.55
N LYS A 170 8.69 -15.57 2.30
CA LYS A 170 7.76 -16.63 1.88
C LYS A 170 6.98 -16.27 0.63
N LEU A 171 6.48 -15.04 0.53
CA LEU A 171 5.74 -14.57 -0.66
C LEU A 171 6.65 -14.56 -1.89
N PHE A 172 7.85 -13.97 -1.79
CA PHE A 172 8.80 -13.93 -2.90
C PHE A 172 9.26 -15.33 -3.32
N ARG A 173 9.47 -16.24 -2.36
CA ARG A 173 9.76 -17.65 -2.66
C ARG A 173 8.66 -18.28 -3.51
N CYS A 174 7.40 -18.12 -3.10
CA CYS A 174 6.28 -18.70 -3.83
C CYS A 174 6.14 -18.11 -5.23
N LEU A 175 6.31 -16.79 -5.37
CA LEU A 175 6.24 -16.09 -6.64
C LEU A 175 7.35 -16.52 -7.60
N SER A 176 8.58 -16.71 -7.10
CA SER A 176 9.70 -17.24 -7.90
C SER A 176 9.42 -18.66 -8.41
N LEU A 177 9.05 -19.58 -7.50
CA LEU A 177 8.77 -20.97 -7.84
C LEU A 177 7.62 -21.07 -8.85
N GLY A 178 6.59 -20.25 -8.69
CA GLY A 178 5.47 -20.15 -9.63
C GLY A 178 5.84 -19.73 -11.05
N LEU A 179 6.98 -19.06 -11.22
CA LEU A 179 7.51 -18.68 -12.53
C LEU A 179 8.51 -19.71 -13.09
N GLY A 180 8.76 -20.80 -12.36
CA GLY A 180 9.80 -21.78 -12.68
C GLY A 180 11.22 -21.29 -12.39
N LEU A 181 11.37 -20.29 -11.51
CA LEU A 181 12.65 -19.77 -11.05
C LEU A 181 13.07 -20.46 -9.75
N GLU A 182 14.34 -20.35 -9.37
CA GLU A 182 14.78 -20.72 -8.02
C GLU A 182 14.16 -19.75 -6.99
N GLY A 183 13.90 -20.24 -5.78
CA GLY A 183 13.06 -19.54 -4.80
C GLY A 183 13.45 -18.09 -4.50
N ASN A 184 14.73 -17.74 -4.54
CA ASN A 184 15.21 -16.39 -4.24
C ASN A 184 15.32 -15.47 -5.47
N GLU A 185 15.25 -15.97 -6.71
CA GLU A 185 15.60 -15.17 -7.90
C GLU A 185 14.75 -13.91 -8.06
N MET A 186 13.45 -13.98 -7.77
CA MET A 186 12.60 -12.78 -7.84
C MET A 186 13.01 -11.72 -6.81
N LYS A 187 13.36 -12.14 -5.58
CA LYS A 187 13.80 -11.22 -4.52
C LYS A 187 15.12 -10.57 -4.90
N GLU A 188 16.08 -11.37 -5.40
CA GLU A 188 17.38 -10.88 -5.87
C GLU A 188 17.24 -9.87 -7.02
N ALA A 189 16.37 -10.15 -7.99
CA ALA A 189 16.08 -9.24 -9.10
C ALA A 189 15.52 -7.88 -8.67
N MET A 190 15.02 -7.76 -7.43
CA MET A 190 14.48 -6.53 -6.85
C MET A 190 15.32 -6.00 -5.68
N GLY A 191 16.55 -6.49 -5.50
CA GLY A 191 17.52 -5.92 -4.55
C GLY A 191 17.84 -6.81 -3.35
N GLY A 192 17.29 -8.02 -3.28
CA GLY A 192 17.63 -9.00 -2.26
C GLY A 192 17.35 -8.48 -0.85
N ASP A 193 18.36 -8.56 0.03
CA ASP A 193 18.25 -8.06 1.41
C ASP A 193 18.37 -6.53 1.52
N ASN A 194 18.69 -5.83 0.43
CA ASN A 194 18.77 -4.36 0.38
C ASN A 194 17.43 -3.70 0.02
N MET A 195 16.36 -4.47 -0.18
CA MET A 195 15.02 -3.92 -0.40
C MET A 195 14.61 -2.97 0.73
N VAL A 196 13.85 -1.93 0.39
CA VAL A 196 13.44 -0.87 1.32
C VAL A 196 11.98 -1.07 1.69
N TYR A 197 11.64 -1.04 2.98
CA TYR A 197 10.26 -1.16 3.45
C TYR A 197 9.79 0.19 3.96
N LEU A 198 8.69 0.69 3.43
CA LEU A 198 8.10 1.95 3.85
C LEU A 198 6.71 1.74 4.43
N LEU A 199 6.50 2.14 5.68
CA LEU A 199 5.21 2.11 6.33
C LEU A 199 4.49 3.44 6.12
N LYS A 200 3.29 3.38 5.53
CA LYS A 200 2.37 4.53 5.47
C LYS A 200 1.16 4.28 6.33
N ILE A 201 1.02 5.02 7.42
CA ILE A 201 -0.20 5.00 8.23
C ILE A 201 -1.16 6.00 7.58
N ASN A 202 -2.21 5.51 6.92
CA ASN A 202 -3.25 6.36 6.35
C ASN A 202 -4.40 6.51 7.35
N TYR A 203 -4.80 7.75 7.60
CA TYR A 203 -5.90 8.14 8.49
C TYR A 203 -7.00 8.81 7.68
N TYR A 204 -8.16 8.18 7.65
CA TYR A 204 -9.34 8.65 6.93
C TYR A 204 -10.39 9.09 7.95
N PRO A 205 -10.51 10.39 8.24
CA PRO A 205 -11.55 10.88 9.15
C PRO A 205 -12.94 10.66 8.55
N GLN A 206 -13.97 10.73 9.39
CA GLN A 206 -15.37 10.70 8.94
C GLN A 206 -15.59 11.77 7.86
N CYS A 207 -16.34 11.40 6.82
CA CYS A 207 -16.65 12.28 5.70
C CYS A 207 -18.17 12.44 5.57
N PRO A 208 -18.73 13.65 5.69
CA PRO A 208 -20.19 13.85 5.63
C PRO A 208 -20.78 13.55 4.25
N GLN A 209 -19.98 13.67 3.19
CA GLN A 209 -20.35 13.34 1.81
C GLN A 209 -19.44 12.24 1.23
N ALA A 210 -19.34 11.12 1.96
CA ALA A 210 -18.44 10.01 1.61
C ALA A 210 -18.66 9.44 0.20
N ASP A 211 -19.88 9.55 -0.33
CA ASP A 211 -20.27 9.13 -1.67
C ASP A 211 -19.61 9.94 -2.80
N LEU A 212 -19.08 11.13 -2.46
CA LEU A 212 -18.48 12.07 -3.40
C LEU A 212 -16.96 12.13 -3.30
N ALA A 213 -16.35 11.55 -2.26
CA ALA A 213 -14.94 11.68 -1.95
C ALA A 213 -14.21 10.34 -1.98
N LEU A 214 -12.90 10.38 -2.21
CA LEU A 214 -12.01 9.23 -2.07
C LEU A 214 -10.92 9.57 -1.07
N GLY A 215 -10.61 8.61 -0.21
CA GLY A 215 -9.48 8.67 0.70
C GLY A 215 -8.16 8.48 -0.05
N VAL A 216 -8.13 7.55 -1.00
CA VAL A 216 -7.05 7.42 -1.98
C VAL A 216 -7.67 7.16 -3.34
N PRO A 217 -7.31 7.94 -4.40
CA PRO A 217 -7.83 7.72 -5.74
C PRO A 217 -7.36 6.39 -6.34
N ALA A 218 -7.91 6.03 -7.50
CA ALA A 218 -7.52 4.84 -8.24
C ALA A 218 -6.03 4.86 -8.61
N HIS A 219 -5.30 3.81 -8.24
CA HIS A 219 -3.89 3.64 -8.56
C HIS A 219 -3.48 2.16 -8.53
N THR A 220 -2.33 1.87 -9.11
CA THR A 220 -1.57 0.65 -8.84
C THR A 220 -0.36 1.01 -7.99
N ASP A 221 0.14 0.07 -7.19
CA ASP A 221 1.28 0.31 -6.31
C ASP A 221 2.60 0.25 -7.07
N MET A 222 3.46 1.25 -6.87
CA MET A 222 4.79 1.31 -7.50
C MET A 222 5.76 0.26 -6.96
N SER A 223 5.47 -0.29 -5.77
CA SER A 223 6.29 -1.26 -5.04
C SER A 223 6.38 -2.61 -5.75
N ALA A 224 7.14 -3.54 -5.18
CA ALA A 224 7.11 -4.94 -5.58
C ALA A 224 5.85 -5.63 -5.03
N ILE A 225 5.68 -5.57 -3.71
CA ILE A 225 4.45 -5.96 -3.02
C ILE A 225 4.08 -4.90 -2.00
N THR A 226 2.78 -4.81 -1.71
CA THR A 226 2.26 -4.07 -0.56
C THR A 226 1.61 -5.06 0.39
N ILE A 227 1.95 -4.96 1.68
CA ILE A 227 1.34 -5.77 2.74
C ILE A 227 0.61 -4.82 3.68
N LEU A 228 -0.71 -4.92 3.72
CA LEU A 228 -1.59 -3.98 4.40
C LEU A 228 -2.28 -4.63 5.58
N VAL A 229 -2.15 -3.97 6.74
CA VAL A 229 -2.99 -4.22 7.92
C VAL A 229 -4.12 -3.17 7.93
N PRO A 230 -5.40 -3.57 7.84
CA PRO A 230 -6.51 -2.65 8.02
C PRO A 230 -6.95 -2.57 9.50
N ASN A 231 -7.71 -1.53 9.86
CA ASN A 231 -8.60 -1.62 11.02
C ASN A 231 -9.94 -2.26 10.61
N ASP A 232 -10.88 -2.35 11.55
CA ASP A 232 -12.16 -3.04 11.32
C ASP A 232 -13.16 -2.23 10.48
N VAL A 233 -12.72 -1.11 9.87
CA VAL A 233 -13.57 -0.22 9.06
C VAL A 233 -13.30 -0.45 7.58
N GLN A 234 -14.32 -0.91 6.87
CA GLN A 234 -14.28 -1.18 5.44
C GLN A 234 -13.95 0.07 4.61
N GLY A 235 -13.34 -0.13 3.45
CA GLY A 235 -13.09 0.97 2.51
C GLY A 235 -12.12 0.68 1.38
N LEU A 236 -11.37 -0.42 1.41
CA LEU A 236 -10.56 -0.82 0.26
C LEU A 236 -11.48 -1.29 -0.86
N GLN A 237 -11.21 -0.83 -2.07
CA GLN A 237 -11.86 -1.33 -3.28
C GLN A 237 -10.82 -1.77 -4.30
N ALA A 238 -11.11 -2.87 -4.98
CA ALA A 238 -10.35 -3.36 -6.12
C ALA A 238 -11.16 -3.18 -7.40
N CYS A 239 -10.48 -2.87 -8.50
CA CYS A 239 -11.07 -2.85 -9.83
C CYS A 239 -10.86 -4.21 -10.49
N LYS A 240 -11.95 -4.83 -10.95
CA LYS A 240 -11.92 -6.07 -11.72
C LYS A 240 -12.89 -5.96 -12.88
N ASP A 241 -12.44 -6.32 -14.07
CA ASP A 241 -13.22 -6.25 -15.31
C ASP A 241 -13.87 -4.86 -15.49
N ASP A 242 -13.11 -3.79 -15.20
CA ASP A 242 -13.54 -2.37 -15.21
C ASP A 242 -14.64 -1.98 -14.22
N HIS A 243 -14.90 -2.82 -13.21
CA HIS A 243 -15.88 -2.57 -12.15
C HIS A 243 -15.20 -2.46 -10.77
N TRP A 244 -15.68 -1.53 -9.94
CA TRP A 244 -15.18 -1.33 -8.59
C TRP A 244 -15.98 -2.12 -7.56
N TYR A 245 -15.29 -2.97 -6.81
CA TYR A 245 -15.91 -3.77 -5.76
C TYR A 245 -15.30 -3.48 -4.40
N ASP A 246 -16.12 -3.56 -3.36
CA ASP A 246 -15.66 -3.58 -1.98
C ASP A 246 -14.91 -4.88 -1.68
N VAL A 247 -13.78 -4.78 -0.98
CA VAL A 247 -12.98 -5.92 -0.54
C VAL A 247 -13.30 -6.19 0.92
N GLU A 248 -13.82 -7.38 1.23
CA GLU A 248 -14.10 -7.78 2.61
C GLU A 248 -12.80 -8.04 3.39
N TYR A 249 -12.79 -7.68 4.67
CA TYR A 249 -11.62 -7.90 5.53
C TYR A 249 -11.81 -9.13 6.39
N ILE A 250 -10.81 -9.99 6.39
CA ILE A 250 -10.75 -11.11 7.31
C ILE A 250 -10.01 -10.66 8.57
N PRO A 251 -10.60 -10.86 9.77
CA PRO A 251 -9.95 -10.51 11.02
C PRO A 251 -8.55 -11.12 11.12
N ASN A 252 -7.56 -10.29 11.41
CA ASN A 252 -6.14 -10.64 11.51
C ASN A 252 -5.47 -11.12 10.21
N ALA A 253 -6.13 -11.08 9.06
CA ALA A 253 -5.45 -11.31 7.79
C ALA A 253 -4.59 -10.09 7.39
N LEU A 254 -3.58 -10.33 6.58
CA LEU A 254 -2.87 -9.27 5.85
C LEU A 254 -3.40 -9.23 4.43
N ILE A 255 -3.69 -8.04 3.92
CA ILE A 255 -4.04 -7.85 2.51
C ILE A 255 -2.74 -7.66 1.73
N VAL A 256 -2.52 -8.47 0.69
CA VAL A 256 -1.34 -8.41 -0.16
C VAL A 256 -1.74 -7.89 -1.54
N HIS A 257 -1.05 -6.85 -2.01
CA HIS A 257 -1.13 -6.40 -3.39
C HIS A 257 0.15 -6.79 -4.12
N ILE A 258 0.01 -7.27 -5.34
CA ILE A 258 1.09 -7.30 -6.32
C ILE A 258 1.25 -5.88 -6.85
N GLY A 259 2.48 -5.35 -6.77
CA GLY A 259 2.82 -4.03 -7.30
C GLY A 259 3.49 -4.13 -8.67
N ASP A 260 3.73 -2.97 -9.27
CA ASP A 260 4.20 -2.85 -10.64
C ASP A 260 5.56 -3.52 -10.85
N GLN A 261 6.46 -3.55 -9.85
CA GLN A 261 7.79 -4.14 -10.04
C GLN A 261 7.71 -5.65 -10.23
N ILE A 262 6.78 -6.34 -9.57
CA ILE A 262 6.54 -7.76 -9.82
C ILE A 262 5.92 -7.97 -11.21
N GLU A 263 4.99 -7.12 -11.62
CA GLU A 263 4.42 -7.21 -12.97
C GLU A 263 5.51 -7.06 -14.05
N ILE A 264 6.41 -6.09 -13.88
CA ILE A 264 7.57 -5.85 -14.75
C ILE A 264 8.51 -7.07 -14.76
N VAL A 265 8.99 -7.51 -13.59
CA VAL A 265 9.95 -8.62 -13.45
C VAL A 265 9.37 -9.93 -13.99
N SER A 266 8.08 -10.19 -13.77
CA SER A 266 7.38 -11.38 -14.28
C SER A 266 7.03 -11.32 -15.77
N ASN A 267 7.41 -10.23 -16.47
CA ASN A 267 7.03 -9.95 -17.85
C ASN A 267 5.50 -10.01 -18.08
N GLY A 268 4.74 -9.52 -17.11
CA GLY A 268 3.28 -9.39 -17.15
C GLY A 268 2.52 -10.64 -16.76
N LYS A 269 3.16 -11.66 -16.18
CA LYS A 269 2.49 -12.88 -15.71
C LYS A 269 1.70 -12.67 -14.42
N TYR A 270 2.25 -11.88 -13.50
CA TYR A 270 1.54 -11.41 -12.32
C TYR A 270 1.05 -9.98 -12.56
N LYS A 271 -0.11 -9.62 -11.99
CA LYS A 271 -0.83 -8.40 -12.34
C LYS A 271 -0.80 -7.40 -11.20
N SER A 272 -0.42 -6.15 -11.51
CA SER A 272 -0.57 -5.05 -10.58
C SER A 272 -2.03 -4.61 -10.53
N VAL A 273 -2.66 -4.73 -9.37
CA VAL A 273 -4.11 -4.50 -9.23
C VAL A 273 -4.43 -3.01 -9.12
N LEU A 274 -5.37 -2.54 -9.93
CA LEU A 274 -5.93 -1.19 -9.76
C LEU A 274 -6.86 -1.18 -8.55
N HIS A 275 -6.58 -0.31 -7.59
CA HIS A 275 -7.32 -0.25 -6.34
C HIS A 275 -7.48 1.20 -5.85
N ARG A 276 -8.42 1.43 -4.93
CA ARG A 276 -8.69 2.75 -4.32
C ARG A 276 -9.18 2.60 -2.88
N ALA A 277 -9.25 3.70 -2.14
CA ALA A 277 -9.79 3.71 -0.79
C ALA A 277 -10.99 4.67 -0.66
N LYS A 278 -12.15 4.12 -0.30
CA LYS A 278 -13.33 4.87 0.13
C LYS A 278 -13.15 5.44 1.53
N VAL A 279 -13.93 6.47 1.79
CA VAL A 279 -14.19 7.01 3.13
C VAL A 279 -15.63 6.68 3.52
N ASN A 280 -16.01 6.98 4.76
CA ASN A 280 -17.37 6.77 5.23
C ASN A 280 -17.75 7.87 6.24
N LYS A 281 -19.04 8.01 6.51
CA LYS A 281 -19.58 9.04 7.42
C LYS A 281 -19.56 8.65 8.91
N GLU A 282 -19.39 7.36 9.22
CA GLU A 282 -19.72 6.81 10.54
C GLU A 282 -18.51 6.58 11.44
N LYS A 283 -17.38 6.15 10.87
CA LYS A 283 -16.20 5.73 11.63
C LYS A 283 -14.92 6.12 10.91
N THR A 284 -13.94 6.60 11.68
CA THR A 284 -12.58 6.80 11.19
C THR A 284 -11.98 5.47 10.74
N ARG A 285 -11.47 5.43 9.51
CA ARG A 285 -10.71 4.29 8.99
C ARG A 285 -9.21 4.57 9.13
N ILE A 286 -8.43 3.56 9.49
CA ILE A 286 -6.97 3.63 9.53
C ILE A 286 -6.40 2.37 8.88
N SER A 287 -5.34 2.52 8.09
CA SER A 287 -4.63 1.39 7.48
C SER A 287 -3.12 1.57 7.57
N TRP A 288 -2.38 0.46 7.64
CA TRP A 288 -0.93 0.40 7.74
C TRP A 288 -0.32 -0.43 6.58
N PRO A 289 -0.40 0.02 5.31
CA PRO A 289 0.38 -0.57 4.22
C PRO A 289 1.88 -0.40 4.45
N VAL A 290 2.60 -1.50 4.28
CA VAL A 290 4.05 -1.54 4.08
C VAL A 290 4.33 -1.80 2.61
N PHE A 291 4.98 -0.84 1.95
CA PHE A 291 5.47 -0.96 0.58
C PHE A 291 6.85 -1.60 0.61
N VAL A 292 7.01 -2.74 -0.04
CA VAL A 292 8.28 -3.44 -0.20
C VAL A 292 8.85 -3.04 -1.55
N GLU A 293 9.89 -2.23 -1.55
CA GLU A 293 10.38 -1.54 -2.74
C GLU A 293 11.82 -1.96 -3.09
N PRO A 294 12.18 -1.99 -4.39
CA PRO A 294 13.57 -2.06 -4.79
C PRO A 294 14.38 -0.85 -4.30
N PRO A 295 15.71 -0.98 -4.13
CA PRO A 295 16.58 0.18 -3.95
C PRO A 295 16.37 1.22 -5.07
N SER A 296 16.39 2.50 -4.70
CA SER A 296 16.12 3.63 -5.60
C SER A 296 16.95 3.61 -6.91
N ASP A 297 18.21 3.20 -6.83
CA ASP A 297 19.14 3.15 -7.96
C ASP A 297 19.19 1.79 -8.68
N LEU A 298 18.46 0.78 -8.19
CA LEU A 298 18.42 -0.53 -8.83
C LEU A 298 17.68 -0.44 -10.16
N GLU A 299 18.30 -0.99 -11.22
CA GLU A 299 17.63 -1.20 -12.49
C GLU A 299 16.74 -2.44 -12.43
N VAL A 300 15.45 -2.24 -12.68
CA VAL A 300 14.42 -3.29 -12.66
C VAL A 300 13.84 -3.45 -14.06
N GLY A 301 13.68 -4.69 -14.51
CA GLY A 301 13.13 -5.05 -15.81
C GLY A 301 12.68 -6.51 -15.85
N PRO A 302 12.15 -6.99 -16.99
CA PRO A 302 11.76 -8.40 -17.16
C PRO A 302 12.90 -9.35 -16.81
N HIS A 303 12.62 -10.38 -16.01
CA HIS A 303 13.63 -11.36 -15.62
C HIS A 303 14.18 -12.08 -16.86
N PRO A 304 15.52 -12.21 -17.03
CA PRO A 304 16.11 -12.78 -18.25
C PRO A 304 15.63 -14.19 -18.59
N LYS A 305 15.39 -15.04 -17.58
CA LYS A 305 14.86 -16.41 -17.77
C LYS A 305 13.38 -16.46 -18.23
N LEU A 306 12.66 -15.33 -18.19
CA LEU A 306 11.25 -15.25 -18.55
C LEU A 306 11.01 -14.62 -19.92
N VAL A 307 12.08 -14.20 -20.60
CA VAL A 307 12.03 -13.59 -21.93
C VAL A 307 12.75 -14.46 -22.95
N ASN A 308 12.18 -14.58 -24.14
CA ASN A 308 12.76 -15.27 -25.29
C ASN A 308 12.04 -14.81 -26.58
N GLU A 309 12.37 -15.40 -27.73
CA GLU A 309 11.74 -15.03 -29.01
C GLU A 309 10.21 -15.21 -29.02
N ALA A 310 9.68 -16.20 -28.32
CA ALA A 310 8.24 -16.46 -28.21
C ALA A 310 7.54 -15.59 -27.15
N ASN A 311 8.29 -15.09 -26.15
CA ASN A 311 7.80 -14.17 -25.12
C ASN A 311 8.77 -12.98 -24.97
N PRO A 312 8.76 -12.02 -25.92
CA PRO A 312 9.66 -10.88 -25.88
C PRO A 312 9.40 -9.99 -24.63
N PRO A 313 10.38 -9.16 -24.23
CA PRO A 313 10.19 -8.22 -23.13
C PRO A 313 9.06 -7.24 -23.42
N LYS A 314 8.05 -7.18 -22.54
CA LYS A 314 6.90 -6.27 -22.62
C LYS A 314 7.15 -4.95 -21.89
N PHE A 315 8.18 -4.91 -21.04
CA PHE A 315 8.57 -3.76 -20.24
C PHE A 315 10.03 -3.43 -20.49
N LYS A 316 10.39 -2.15 -20.36
CA LYS A 316 11.78 -1.69 -20.43
C LYS A 316 12.44 -1.81 -19.06
N SER A 317 13.72 -2.14 -19.03
CA SER A 317 14.54 -2.01 -17.83
C SER A 317 14.77 -0.53 -17.52
N LYS A 318 14.63 -0.15 -16.24
CA LYS A 318 14.82 1.23 -15.78
C LYS A 318 15.19 1.26 -14.30
N LYS A 319 15.94 2.28 -13.87
CA LYS A 319 16.13 2.54 -12.44
C LYS A 319 14.79 2.75 -11.73
N TYR A 320 14.61 2.16 -10.56
CA TYR A 320 13.36 2.27 -9.80
C TYR A 320 12.95 3.73 -9.53
N SER A 321 13.89 4.60 -9.15
CA SER A 321 13.66 6.04 -8.99
C SER A 321 13.15 6.73 -10.26
N GLN A 322 13.70 6.37 -11.42
CA GLN A 322 13.26 6.92 -12.70
C GLN A 322 11.87 6.39 -13.07
N TYR A 323 11.56 5.12 -12.75
CA TYR A 323 10.20 4.57 -12.90
C TYR A 323 9.19 5.36 -12.05
N CYS A 324 9.48 5.52 -10.76
CA CYS A 324 8.65 6.29 -9.84
C CYS A 324 8.45 7.73 -10.33
N PHE A 325 9.53 8.39 -10.77
CA PHE A 325 9.45 9.72 -11.37
C PHE A 325 8.53 9.73 -12.60
N CYS A 326 8.70 8.79 -13.54
CA CYS A 326 7.87 8.71 -14.74
C CYS A 326 6.39 8.52 -14.41
N LYS A 327 6.07 7.58 -13.53
CA LYS A 327 4.70 7.28 -13.14
C LYS A 327 4.03 8.46 -12.43
N LEU A 328 4.72 9.09 -11.48
CA LEU A 328 4.21 10.26 -10.76
C LEU A 328 4.00 11.47 -11.68
N ASN A 329 4.86 11.64 -12.70
CA ASN A 329 4.77 12.76 -13.63
C ASN A 329 3.93 12.45 -14.89
N LYS A 330 3.34 11.25 -14.98
CA LYS A 330 2.65 10.75 -16.19
C LYS A 330 3.48 10.92 -17.47
N THR A 331 4.79 10.76 -17.37
CA THR A 331 5.68 10.79 -18.54
C THR A 331 5.82 9.40 -19.13
N PRO A 332 6.16 9.27 -20.43
CA PRO A 332 6.30 7.97 -21.07
C PRO A 332 7.25 7.05 -20.31
N GLN A 333 6.83 5.78 -20.15
CA GLN A 333 7.61 4.73 -19.49
C GLN A 333 8.66 4.10 -20.43
#